data_AF-A0A967LG81-F1
#
_entry.id   AF-A0A967LG81-F1
#
_cell.length_a   1.000
_cell.length_b   1.000
_cell.length_c   1.000
_cell.angle_alpha   90.00
_cell.angle_beta   90.00
_cell.angle_gamma   90.00
#
_symmetry.space_group_name_H-M   'P 1'
#
loop_
_entity.id
_entity.type
_entity.pdbx_description
1 polymer ?
#
loop_
_entity_poly.entity_id
_entity_poly.type
_entity_poly.pdbx_seq_one_letter_code
_entity_poly.pdbx_strand_id
1 'polypeptide(L)' 'GRKVKVPLTVRARYADGTDRDVTTLSSFSTSNDNSVEIDPHAGLAKSKNRGEAFLLARFHTFTEGTQAIVIPDEL' A
#
# COMPACT_ATOMS: atom_id res chain seq x y z
N GLY A 1 -8.52 4.57 -16.50
CA GLY A 1 -8.20 4.31 -15.11
C GLY A 1 -7.92 5.65 -14.53
N ARG A 2 -8.93 6.23 -13.86
CA ARG A 2 -8.82 7.55 -13.25
C ARG A 2 -7.62 7.49 -12.30
N LYS A 3 -6.83 8.56 -12.24
CA LYS A 3 -5.73 8.66 -11.26
C LYS A 3 -6.35 8.72 -9.86
N VAL A 4 -6.59 7.54 -9.28
CA VAL A 4 -7.19 7.34 -7.95
C VAL A 4 -6.04 7.27 -6.96
N LYS A 5 -6.21 7.94 -5.83
CA LYS A 5 -5.31 7.84 -4.68
C LYS A 5 -6.01 7.03 -3.59
N VAL A 6 -5.32 6.03 -3.05
CA VAL A 6 -5.82 5.18 -1.97
C VAL A 6 -4.80 5.21 -0.84
N PRO A 7 -5.15 5.72 0.35
CA PRO A 7 -4.26 5.64 1.50
C PRO A 7 -4.25 4.22 2.07
N LEU A 8 -3.05 3.71 2.37
CA LEU A 8 -2.87 2.50 3.17
C LEU A 8 -2.48 2.88 4.60
N THR A 9 -3.05 2.19 5.57
CA THR A 9 -2.74 2.35 6.99
C THR A 9 -2.25 1.03 7.57
N VAL A 10 -1.30 1.08 8.49
CA VAL A 10 -0.75 -0.09 9.17
C VAL A 10 -1.04 0.01 10.66
N ARG A 11 -1.67 -1.02 11.22
CA ARG A 11 -1.93 -1.13 12.66
C ARG A 11 -1.21 -2.35 13.22
N ALA A 12 -0.34 -2.12 14.20
CA ALA A 12 0.33 -3.18 14.94
C ALA A 12 -0.44 -3.50 16.21
N ARG A 13 -0.61 -4.80 16.49
CA ARG A 13 -1.08 -5.31 17.78
C ARG A 13 0.10 -5.82 18.58
N TYR A 14 0.27 -5.30 19.79
CA TYR A 14 1.35 -5.68 20.69
C TYR A 14 0.92 -6.78 21.65
N ALA A 15 1.91 -7.49 22.20
CA ALA A 15 1.68 -8.59 23.13
C ALA A 15 1.04 -8.15 24.45
N ASP A 16 1.16 -6.87 24.82
CA ASP A 16 0.48 -6.25 25.96
C ASP A 16 -1.02 -5.97 25.70
N GLY A 17 -1.51 -6.33 24.51
CA GLY A 17 -2.90 -6.15 24.10
C GLY A 17 -3.21 -4.77 23.51
N THR A 18 -2.24 -3.87 23.46
CA THR A 18 -2.43 -2.54 22.84
C THR A 18 -2.36 -2.61 21.32
N ASP A 19 -3.04 -1.68 20.65
CA ASP A 19 -2.94 -1.47 19.21
C ASP A 19 -2.36 -0.05 18.95
N ARG A 20 -1.49 0.09 17.95
CA ARG A 20 -0.93 1.38 17.53
C ARG A 20 -0.98 1.56 16.02
N ASP A 21 -1.32 2.75 15.57
CA ASP A 21 -1.06 3.17 14.20
C ASP A 21 0.45 3.33 14.00
N VAL A 22 1.00 2.50 13.12
CA VAL A 22 2.42 2.46 12.77
C VAL A 22 2.64 2.80 11.30
N THR A 23 1.68 3.45 10.65
CA THR A 23 1.72 3.81 9.23
C THR A 23 3.00 4.59 8.89
N THR A 24 3.29 5.66 9.65
CA THR A 24 4.50 6.48 9.43
C THR A 24 5.80 5.83 9.93
N LEU A 25 5.69 4.70 10.62
CA LEU A 25 6.83 3.88 11.05
C LEU A 25 7.07 2.68 10.13
N SER A 26 6.23 2.52 9.11
CA SER A 26 6.29 1.44 8.15
C SER A 26 6.96 1.90 6.86
N SER A 27 7.63 0.98 6.18
CA SER A 27 8.11 1.19 4.82
C SER A 27 7.15 0.53 3.83
N PHE A 28 6.82 1.24 2.75
CA PHE A 28 5.93 0.74 1.71
C PHE A 28 6.68 0.46 0.41
N SER A 29 6.23 -0.56 -0.33
CA SER A 29 6.74 -0.85 -1.67
C SER A 29 5.65 -1.43 -2.58
N THR A 30 5.91 -1.40 -3.88
CA THR A 30 5.03 -1.95 -4.92
C THR A 30 5.83 -2.93 -5.76
N SER A 31 5.22 -4.04 -6.18
CA SER A 31 5.83 -4.94 -7.17
C SER A 31 5.77 -4.41 -8.60
N ASN A 32 4.94 -3.39 -8.87
CA ASN A 32 4.71 -2.86 -10.20
C ASN A 32 4.39 -1.35 -10.18
N ASP A 33 5.43 -0.52 -10.14
CA ASP A 33 5.30 0.94 -10.16
C ASP A 33 4.67 1.48 -11.46
N ASN A 34 4.75 0.74 -12.56
CA ASN A 34 4.11 1.15 -13.81
C ASN A 34 2.58 1.14 -13.70
N SER A 35 2.02 0.24 -12.89
CA SER A 35 0.58 0.16 -12.65
C SER A 35 0.14 0.94 -11.42
N VAL A 36 0.84 0.77 -10.29
CA VAL A 36 0.52 1.44 -9.02
C VAL A 36 1.80 1.90 -8.35
N GLU A 37 1.95 3.21 -8.21
CA GLU A 37 3.00 3.81 -7.38
C GLU A 37 2.53 3.89 -5.92
N ILE A 38 3.45 3.86 -4.97
CA ILE A 38 3.14 4.07 -3.55
C ILE A 38 4.22 4.92 -2.89
N ASP A 39 3.80 5.88 -2.05
CA ASP A 39 4.73 6.64 -1.22
C ASP A 39 5.40 5.72 -0.18
N PRO A 40 6.74 5.60 -0.17
CA PRO A 40 7.46 4.67 0.71
C PRO A 40 7.31 4.94 2.22
N HIS A 41 6.88 6.15 2.61
CA HIS A 41 6.82 6.60 4.01
C HIS A 41 5.41 6.98 4.45
N ALA A 42 4.56 7.43 3.54
CA ALA A 42 3.19 7.84 3.81
C ALA A 42 2.13 6.78 3.45
N GLY A 43 2.50 5.73 2.72
CA GLY A 43 1.57 4.66 2.32
C GLY A 43 0.49 5.12 1.34
N LEU A 44 0.69 6.25 0.65
CA LEU A 44 -0.28 6.78 -0.30
C LEU A 44 -0.09 6.12 -1.68
N ALA A 45 -0.93 5.15 -2.02
CA ALA A 45 -0.93 4.48 -3.31
C ALA A 45 -1.65 5.32 -4.37
N LYS A 46 -1.14 5.33 -5.61
CA LYS A 46 -1.79 6.00 -6.75
C LYS A 46 -1.81 5.10 -7.98
N SER A 47 -2.98 4.98 -8.61
CA SER A 47 -3.11 4.26 -9.89
C SER A 47 -2.44 5.04 -11.03
N LYS A 48 -1.77 4.30 -11.91
CA LYS A 48 -1.14 4.78 -13.14
C LYS A 48 -1.75 4.04 -14.33
N ASN A 49 -1.07 3.03 -14.85
CA ASN A 49 -1.49 2.30 -16.03
C ASN A 49 -2.28 1.03 -15.65
N ARG A 50 -3.03 0.48 -16.62
CA ARG A 50 -3.68 -0.83 -16.47
C ARG A 50 -2.66 -1.87 -16.05
N GLY A 51 -3.04 -2.70 -15.09
CA GLY A 51 -2.20 -3.78 -14.61
C GLY A 51 -2.54 -4.16 -13.18
N GLU A 52 -1.69 -5.01 -12.64
CA GLU A 52 -1.80 -5.51 -11.27
C GLU A 52 -0.50 -5.22 -10.54
N ALA A 53 -0.62 -4.90 -9.26
CA ALA A 53 0.50 -4.68 -8.36
C ALA A 53 0.18 -5.32 -7.01
N PHE A 54 1.23 -5.79 -6.33
CA PHE A 54 1.15 -6.16 -4.93
C PHE A 54 1.81 -5.04 -4.13
N LEU A 55 1.05 -4.44 -3.22
CA LEU A 55 1.53 -3.39 -2.33
C LEU A 55 1.93 -4.03 -1.01
N LEU A 56 3.18 -3.81 -0.59
CA LEU A 56 3.73 -4.33 0.65
C LEU A 56 3.91 -3.20 1.65
N ALA A 57 3.58 -3.49 2.91
CA ALA A 57 3.88 -2.66 4.05
C ALA A 57 4.72 -3.47 5.04
N ARG A 58 5.89 -2.95 5.41
CA ARG A 58 6.77 -3.57 6.39
C ARG A 58 6.87 -2.70 7.63
N PHE A 59 6.55 -3.29 8.78
CA PHE A 59 6.78 -2.73 10.10
C PHE A 59 7.63 -3.70 10.91
N HIS A 60 8.85 -3.29 11.27
CA HIS A 60 9.82 -4.14 11.97
C HIS A 60 10.12 -5.46 11.20
N THR A 61 9.79 -6.61 11.78
CA THR A 61 9.95 -7.94 11.18
C THR A 61 8.71 -8.42 10.41
N PHE A 62 7.58 -7.72 10.53
CA PHE A 62 6.33 -8.06 9.87
C PHE A 62 6.24 -7.39 8.51
N THR A 63 5.84 -8.15 7.50
CA THR A 63 5.56 -7.66 6.15
C THR A 63 4.21 -8.19 5.73
N GLU A 64 3.27 -7.28 5.52
CA GLU A 64 1.92 -7.60 5.06
C GLU A 64 1.70 -6.98 3.69
N GLY A 65 0.84 -7.57 2.88
CA GLY A 65 0.58 -7.07 1.55
C GLY A 65 -0.86 -7.21 1.09
N THR A 66 -1.18 -6.41 0.08
CA THR A 66 -2.51 -6.36 -0.53
C THR A 66 -2.41 -6.23 -2.04
N GLN A 67 -3.37 -6.81 -2.75
CA GLN A 67 -3.42 -6.74 -4.20
C GLN A 67 -4.14 -5.47 -4.65
N ALA A 68 -3.58 -4.81 -5.67
CA ALA A 68 -4.18 -3.69 -6.36
C ALA A 68 -4.32 -4.01 -7.84
N ILE A 69 -5.51 -3.72 -8.41
CA ILE A 69 -5.83 -3.94 -9.82
C ILE A 69 -6.30 -2.60 -10.40
N VAL A 70 -5.66 -2.14 -11.47
CA VAL A 70 -6.03 -0.92 -12.19
C VAL A 70 -6.77 -1.30 -13.47
N ILE A 71 -8.04 -0.92 -13.53
CA ILE A 71 -8.92 -1.12 -14.68
C ILE A 71 -9.01 0.20 -15.48
N PRO A 72 -8.96 0.19 -16.83
CA PRO A 72 -9.25 1.35 -17.67
C PRO A 72 -10.66 1.92 -17.39
N ASP A 73 -10.86 3.22 -17.63
CA ASP A 73 -12.19 3.83 -17.39
C ASP A 73 -13.12 3.58 -18.57
N GLU A 74 -12.54 3.29 -19.73
CA GLU A 74 -13.24 2.94 -20.96
C GLU A 74 -12.90 1.48 -21.24
N LEU A 75 -13.92 0.62 -21.17
CA LEU A 75 -13.91 -0.76 -21.67
C LEU A 75 -14.69 -0.79 -22.98
#